data_AF-A0A2Z2MPF5-F1
#
_entry.id   AF-A0A2Z2MPF5-F1
#
_cell.length_a   1.000
_cell.length_b   1.000
_cell.length_c   1.000
_cell.angle_alpha   90.00
_cell.angle_beta   90.00
_cell.angle_gamma   90.00
#
_symmetry.space_group_name_H-M   'P 1'
#
loop_
_entity.id
_entity.type
_entity.pdbx_description
1 polymer ?
#
loop_
_entity_poly.entity_id
_entity_poly.type
_entity_poly.pdbx_seq_one_letter_code
_entity_poly.pdbx_strand_id
1 'polypeptide(L)'
;MERELMEKVSAYMSRAEYYFEERRFDMAYSTYMDALYAIGAYLIYRDTGILLPAGQLRGMLRSRYPEIYEVIVRYEGTVRPDEATVITLKEDVERLRGMMTLPSPEE
;
A
#
# COMPACT_ATOMS: atom_id res chain seq x y z
N MET A 1 -9.40 -13.63 6.28
CA MET A 1 -9.30 -12.48 5.36
C MET A 1 -8.47 -11.32 5.90
N GLU A 2 -8.86 -10.63 6.99
CA GLU A 2 -8.02 -9.53 7.54
C GLU A 2 -6.58 -9.97 7.83
N ARG A 3 -6.41 -11.11 8.51
CA ARG A 3 -5.09 -11.70 8.77
C ARG A 3 -4.32 -11.98 7.47
N GLU A 4 -4.97 -12.54 6.46
CA GLU A 4 -4.34 -12.83 5.17
C GLU A 4 -3.87 -11.54 4.46
N LEU A 5 -4.64 -10.46 4.54
CA LEU A 5 -4.25 -9.17 4.00
C LEU A 5 -3.08 -8.55 4.78
N MET A 6 -3.06 -8.68 6.11
CA MET A 6 -1.93 -8.25 6.94
C MET A 6 -0.64 -9.03 6.63
N GLU A 7 -0.75 -10.35 6.48
CA GLU A 7 0.35 -11.22 6.07
C GLU A 7 0.85 -10.86 4.67
N LYS A 8 -0.07 -10.57 3.75
CA LYS A 8 0.25 -10.14 2.38
C LYS A 8 0.97 -8.78 2.35
N VAL A 9 0.52 -7.80 3.12
CA VAL A 9 1.22 -6.51 3.29
C VAL A 9 2.64 -6.76 3.79
N SER A 10 2.80 -7.58 4.83
CA SER A 10 4.11 -7.89 5.41
C SER A 10 5.03 -8.58 4.40
N ALA A 11 4.51 -9.53 3.62
CA ALA A 11 5.27 -10.21 2.57
C ALA A 11 5.72 -9.26 1.46
N TYR A 12 4.88 -8.32 1.03
CA TYR A 12 5.28 -7.31 0.06
C TYR A 12 6.34 -6.36 0.62
N MET A 13 6.21 -5.90 1.87
CA MET A 13 7.21 -5.04 2.51
C MET A 13 8.59 -5.72 2.52
N SER A 14 8.67 -6.95 3.02
CA SER A 14 9.95 -7.68 3.08
C SER A 14 10.54 -7.95 1.70
N ARG A 15 9.70 -8.23 0.69
CA ARG A 15 10.17 -8.43 -0.69
C ARG A 15 10.64 -7.12 -1.33
N ALA A 16 9.97 -6.00 -1.04
CA ALA A 16 10.38 -4.69 -1.53
C ALA A 16 11.72 -4.26 -0.94
N GLU A 17 11.93 -4.50 0.37
CA GLU A 17 13.21 -4.27 1.04
C GLU A 17 14.33 -5.09 0.42
N TYR A 18 14.11 -6.38 0.19
CA TYR A 18 15.07 -7.25 -0.49
C TYR A 18 15.48 -6.69 -1.87
N TYR A 19 14.52 -6.25 -2.70
CA TYR A 19 14.84 -5.67 -4.00
C TYR A 19 15.54 -4.32 -3.90
N PHE A 20 15.23 -3.54 -2.87
CA PHE A 20 15.91 -2.27 -2.62
C PHE A 20 17.39 -2.50 -2.28
N GLU A 21 17.68 -3.46 -1.41
CA GLU A 21 19.05 -3.86 -1.05
C GLU A 21 19.85 -4.38 -2.26
N GLU A 22 19.20 -5.11 -3.17
CA GLU A 22 19.79 -5.53 -4.45
C GLU A 22 19.95 -4.39 -5.47
N ARG A 23 19.56 -3.15 -5.14
CA ARG A 23 19.53 -1.98 -6.03
C ARG A 23 18.65 -2.17 -7.27
N ARG A 24 17.62 -3.03 -7.16
CA ARG A 24 16.64 -3.31 -8.22
C ARG A 24 15.42 -2.43 -8.03
N PHE A 25 15.62 -1.12 -8.22
CA PHE A 25 14.66 -0.07 -7.87
C PHE A 25 13.29 -0.21 -8.55
N ASP A 26 13.24 -0.63 -9.82
CA ASP A 26 11.99 -0.88 -10.53
C ASP A 26 11.09 -1.89 -9.81
N MET A 27 11.70 -2.96 -9.28
CA MET A 27 10.97 -4.02 -8.61
C MET A 27 10.67 -3.70 -7.14
N ALA A 28 11.57 -2.98 -6.48
CA ALA A 28 11.31 -2.45 -5.14
C ALA A 28 10.12 -1.50 -5.19
N TYR A 29 10.12 -0.56 -6.15
CA TYR A 29 9.01 0.35 -6.43
C TYR A 29 7.70 -0.39 -6.68
N SER A 30 7.67 -1.34 -7.62
CA SER A 30 6.44 -2.07 -7.95
C SER A 30 5.91 -2.84 -6.73
N THR A 31 6.82 -3.40 -5.93
CA THR A 31 6.44 -4.19 -4.74
C THR A 31 5.97 -3.30 -3.59
N TYR A 32 6.52 -2.09 -3.41
CA TYR A 32 5.97 -1.10 -2.47
C TYR A 32 4.60 -0.59 -2.93
N MET A 33 4.38 -0.41 -4.24
CA MET A 33 3.05 -0.09 -4.77
C MET A 33 2.05 -1.22 -4.48
N ASP A 34 2.44 -2.49 -4.65
CA ASP A 34 1.60 -3.64 -4.28
C ASP A 34 1.26 -3.64 -2.77
N ALA A 35 2.23 -3.32 -1.91
CA ALA A 35 1.99 -3.16 -0.48
C ALA A 35 0.97 -2.06 -0.19
N LEU A 36 1.10 -0.91 -0.85
CA LEU A 36 0.18 0.23 -0.70
C LEU A 36 -1.26 -0.13 -1.10
N TYR A 37 -1.44 -0.83 -2.22
CA TYR A 37 -2.77 -1.34 -2.61
C TYR A 37 -3.31 -2.37 -1.63
N ALA A 38 -2.47 -3.24 -1.08
CA ALA A 38 -2.87 -4.22 -0.08
C ALA A 38 -3.29 -3.57 1.25
N ILE A 39 -2.62 -2.51 1.69
CA ILE A 39 -3.03 -1.68 2.84
C ILE A 39 -4.41 -1.08 2.59
N GLY A 40 -4.62 -0.47 1.42
CA GLY A 40 -5.92 0.08 1.05
C GLY A 40 -7.02 -0.97 1.02
N ALA A 41 -6.75 -2.15 0.48
CA ALA A 41 -7.70 -3.27 0.45
C ALA A 41 -8.04 -3.76 1.87
N TYR A 42 -7.05 -3.86 2.76
CA TYR A 42 -7.25 -4.21 4.16
C TYR A 42 -8.19 -3.23 4.85
N LEU A 43 -7.95 -1.93 4.72
CA LEU A 43 -8.73 -0.90 5.39
C LEU A 43 -10.18 -0.84 4.90
N ILE A 44 -10.39 -0.94 3.59
CA ILE A 44 -11.74 -1.02 3.04
C ILE A 44 -12.44 -2.31 3.48
N TYR A 45 -11.75 -3.45 3.47
CA TYR A 45 -12.32 -4.71 3.93
C TYR A 45 -12.70 -4.63 5.41
N ARG A 46 -11.84 -4.07 6.27
CA ARG A 46 -12.10 -3.91 7.70
C ARG A 46 -13.37 -3.09 7.96
N ASP A 47 -13.56 -2.02 7.19
CA ASP A 47 -14.70 -1.11 7.41
C ASP A 47 -16.01 -1.58 6.77
N THR A 48 -15.95 -2.44 5.75
CA THR A 48 -17.12 -2.76 4.91
C THR A 48 -17.42 -4.25 4.82
N GLY A 49 -16.48 -5.12 5.20
CA GLY A 49 -16.53 -6.56 4.97
C GLY A 49 -16.38 -6.98 3.50
N ILE A 50 -16.09 -6.05 2.58
CA ILE A 50 -16.10 -6.29 1.13
C ILE A 50 -14.69 -6.20 0.55
N LEU A 51 -14.28 -7.23 -0.21
CA LEU A 51 -13.12 -7.18 -1.08
C LEU A 51 -13.51 -6.65 -2.45
N LEU A 52 -12.89 -5.54 -2.84
CA LEU A 52 -13.16 -4.90 -4.12
C LEU A 52 -12.09 -5.24 -5.17
N PRO A 53 -12.48 -5.38 -6.45
CA PRO A 53 -11.53 -5.36 -7.56
C PRO A 53 -10.72 -4.06 -7.58
N ALA A 54 -9.50 -4.09 -8.13
CA ALA A 54 -8.56 -2.96 -8.11
C ALA A 54 -9.16 -1.63 -8.63
N GLY A 55 -9.98 -1.67 -9.69
CA GLY A 55 -10.63 -0.48 -10.24
C GLY A 55 -11.66 0.15 -9.28
N GLN A 56 -12.42 -0.67 -8.55
CA GLN A 56 -13.41 -0.19 -7.57
C GLN A 56 -12.74 0.24 -6.26
N LEU A 57 -11.66 -0.45 -5.87
CA LEU A 57 -10.86 -0.11 -4.70
C LEU A 57 -10.38 1.34 -4.77
N ARG A 58 -9.84 1.80 -5.91
CA ARG A 58 -9.38 3.20 -6.04
C ARG A 58 -10.49 4.21 -5.80
N GLY A 59 -11.70 3.96 -6.32
CA GLY A 59 -12.85 4.83 -6.10
C GLY A 59 -13.24 4.91 -4.62
N MET A 60 -13.21 3.78 -3.92
CA MET A 60 -13.48 3.72 -2.48
C MET A 60 -12.39 4.40 -1.65
N LEU A 61 -11.12 4.17 -1.97
CA LEU A 61 -9.99 4.82 -1.30
C LEU A 61 -10.09 6.34 -1.42
N ARG A 62 -10.45 6.87 -2.59
CA ARG A 62 -10.64 8.32 -2.77
C ARG A 62 -11.65 8.92 -1.78
N SER A 63 -12.69 8.16 -1.42
CA SER A 63 -13.76 8.65 -0.54
C SER A 63 -13.50 8.37 0.95
N ARG A 64 -12.88 7.23 1.29
CA ARG A 64 -12.75 6.75 2.68
C ARG A 64 -11.35 6.89 3.25
N TYR A 65 -10.33 6.83 2.40
CA TYR A 65 -8.91 6.88 2.77
C TYR A 65 -8.13 7.77 1.79
N PRO A 66 -8.48 9.08 1.71
CA PRO A 66 -7.89 10.00 0.74
C PRO A 66 -6.36 10.07 0.82
N GLU A 67 -5.76 9.89 2.00
CA GLU A 67 -4.32 9.87 2.20
C GLU A 67 -3.62 8.70 1.50
N ILE A 68 -4.29 7.54 1.37
CA ILE A 68 -3.77 6.40 0.61
C ILE A 68 -3.93 6.66 -0.87
N TYR A 69 -5.10 7.18 -1.27
CA TYR A 69 -5.39 7.52 -2.65
C TYR A 69 -4.39 8.55 -3.21
N GLU A 70 -4.06 9.58 -2.44
CA GLU A 70 -3.11 10.62 -2.82
C GLU A 70 -1.70 10.07 -3.05
N VAL A 71 -1.24 9.16 -2.19
CA VAL A 71 0.06 8.49 -2.37
C VAL A 71 0.04 7.62 -3.62
N ILE A 72 -1.02 6.83 -3.84
CA ILE A 72 -1.14 6.03 -5.08
C ILE A 72 -1.03 6.92 -6.31
N VAL A 73 -1.78 8.03 -6.36
CA VAL A 73 -1.79 8.96 -7.50
C VAL A 73 -0.43 9.64 -7.69
N ARG A 74 0.25 10.01 -6.60
CA ARG A 74 1.58 10.65 -6.65
C ARG A 74 2.60 9.79 -7.37
N TYR A 75 2.60 8.49 -7.08
CA TYR A 75 3.57 7.56 -7.66
C TYR A 75 3.10 6.97 -8.98
N GLU A 76 1.79 6.93 -9.25
CA GLU A 76 1.23 6.41 -10.49
C GLU A 76 1.85 7.07 -11.73
N GLY A 77 2.34 6.25 -12.66
CA GLY A 77 3.00 6.73 -13.88
C GLY A 77 4.52 6.94 -13.75
N THR A 78 5.12 6.64 -12.60
CA THR A 78 6.59 6.56 -12.50
C THR A 78 7.10 5.39 -13.32
N VAL A 79 7.81 5.69 -14.42
CA VAL A 79 8.32 4.66 -15.36
C VAL A 79 9.74 4.21 -15.03
N ARG A 80 10.53 5.06 -14.38
CA ARG A 80 11.94 4.81 -14.02
C ARG A 80 12.22 5.35 -12.61
N PRO A 81 11.78 4.64 -11.56
CA PRO A 81 12.06 5.03 -10.19
C PRO A 81 13.55 4.97 -9.89
N ASP A 82 14.10 6.06 -9.35
CA ASP A 82 15.44 6.10 -8.78
C ASP A 82 15.41 5.76 -7.29
N GLU A 83 16.59 5.64 -6.69
CA GLU A 83 16.75 5.31 -5.27
C GLU A 83 15.98 6.28 -4.36
N ALA A 84 16.05 7.59 -4.64
CA ALA A 84 15.35 8.62 -3.88
C ALA A 84 13.83 8.41 -3.92
N THR A 85 13.28 8.14 -5.12
CA THR A 85 11.86 7.85 -5.30
C THR A 85 11.42 6.63 -4.51
N VAL A 86 12.22 5.56 -4.50
CA VAL A 86 11.90 4.34 -3.74
C VAL A 86 11.98 4.58 -2.24
N ILE A 87 12.94 5.37 -1.75
CA ILE A 87 13.03 5.75 -0.34
C ILE A 87 11.79 6.53 0.09
N THR A 88 11.39 7.56 -0.66
CA THR A 88 10.19 8.34 -0.31
C THR A 88 8.93 7.48 -0.36
N LEU A 89 8.81 6.57 -1.34
CA LEU A 89 7.70 5.63 -1.40
C LEU A 89 7.69 4.68 -0.19
N LYS A 90 8.85 4.15 0.20
CA LYS A 90 8.98 3.30 1.40
C LYS A 90 8.45 4.03 2.63
N GLU A 91 8.90 5.27 2.87
CA GLU A 91 8.48 6.08 4.01
C GLU A 91 6.97 6.34 4.01
N ASP A 92 6.39 6.64 2.84
CA ASP A 92 4.94 6.81 2.68
C ASP A 92 4.18 5.51 3.01
N VAL A 93 4.66 4.35 2.54
CA VAL A 93 4.02 3.05 2.82
C VAL A 93 4.14 2.69 4.30
N GLU A 94 5.30 2.88 4.94
CA GLU A 94 5.50 2.61 6.36
C GLU A 94 4.59 3.48 7.24
N ARG A 95 4.48 4.77 6.92
CA ARG A 95 3.57 5.70 7.59
C ARG A 95 2.12 5.23 7.48
N LEU A 96 1.66 4.85 6.28
CA LEU A 96 0.29 4.41 6.03
C LEU A 96 -0.01 3.04 6.63
N ARG A 97 0.98 2.14 6.70
CA ARG A 97 0.86 0.85 7.39
C ARG A 97 0.48 1.01 8.86
N GLY A 98 0.93 2.09 9.51
CA GLY A 98 0.54 2.43 10.89
C GLY A 98 -0.97 2.60 11.10
N MET A 99 -1.75 2.86 10.04
CA MET A 99 -3.21 2.95 10.13
C MET A 99 -3.87 1.59 10.37
N MET A 100 -3.20 0.49 10.00
CA MET A 100 -3.71 -0.87 10.20
C MET A 100 -3.72 -1.29 11.68
N THR A 101 -2.97 -0.59 12.54
CA THR A 101 -2.89 -0.88 13.98
C THR A 101 -3.87 -0.06 14.82
N LEU A 102 -4.64 0.83 14.20
CA LEU A 102 -5.67 1.59 14.90
C LEU A 102 -6.87 0.68 15.21
N PRO A 103 -7.46 0.76 16.42
CA PRO A 103 -8.70 0.05 16.72
C PRO A 103 -9.78 0.45 15.73
N SER A 104 -10.59 -0.52 15.29
CA SER A 104 -11.76 -0.25 14.46
C SER A 104 -12.68 0.75 15.19
N PRO A 105 -13.30 1.71 14.49
CA PRO A 105 -14.33 2.54 15.11
C PRO A 105 -15.42 1.62 15.65
N GLU A 106 -15.66 1.67 16.96
CA GLU A 106 -16.76 0.93 17.60
C GLU A 106 -18.10 1.43 17.00
N GLU A 107 -18.93 0.49 16.52
CA GLU A 107 -20.31 0.72 16.07
C GLU A 107 -21.26 1.01 17.25
#